data_AF-M9RKQ6-F1
#
_entry.id   AF-M9RKQ6-F1
#
_cell.length_a   1.000
_cell.length_b   1.000
_cell.length_c   1.000
_cell.angle_alpha   90.00
_cell.angle_beta   90.00
_cell.angle_gamma   90.00
#
_symmetry.space_group_name_H-M   'P 1'
#
loop_
_entity.id
_entity.type
_entity.pdbx_description
1 polymer ?
#
loop_
_entity_poly.entity_id
_entity_poly.type
_entity_poly.pdbx_seq_one_letter_code
_entity_poly.pdbx_strand_id
1 'polypeptide(L)'
;MDVFQFDGSFLSLVLTLPRSSCEGLTRRHLLRMEAIVETESPLEIFARLNVRHGPNTEQIVRELPLDDGKVMVEFDLAYTKLNEKRVEAMWVDLIFEGPQMNQVTIRDMTFSRNPRAEL
;
A
#
# COMPACT_ATOMS: atom_id res chain seq x y z
N MET A 1 4.35 11.28 12.84
CA MET A 1 5.04 10.18 13.55
C MET A 1 6.48 10.60 13.67
N ASP A 2 7.00 10.56 14.89
CA ASP A 2 8.34 11.06 15.18
C ASP A 2 9.25 9.86 15.43
N VAL A 3 10.26 9.69 14.58
CA VAL A 3 11.21 8.58 14.67
C VAL A 3 12.56 9.13 15.10
N PHE A 4 12.95 8.84 16.35
CA PHE A 4 14.24 9.28 16.91
C PHE A 4 15.36 8.27 16.59
N GLN A 5 16.01 7.71 17.62
CA GLN A 5 17.02 6.65 17.49
C GLN A 5 16.37 5.31 17.14
N PHE A 6 15.99 5.15 15.87
CA PHE A 6 15.45 3.89 15.37
C PHE A 6 16.57 3.01 14.80
N ASP A 7 17.03 2.02 15.55
CA ASP A 7 18.14 1.15 15.14
C ASP A 7 17.72 0.02 14.16
N GLY A 8 16.45 -0.01 13.74
CA GLY A 8 15.95 -0.94 12.73
C GLY A 8 16.25 -0.48 11.30
N SER A 9 16.28 -1.41 10.35
CA SER A 9 16.49 -1.08 8.94
C SER A 9 15.28 -0.39 8.30
N PHE A 10 14.07 -0.73 8.74
CA PHE A 10 12.83 -0.11 8.26
C PHE A 10 11.77 -0.08 9.35
N LEU A 11 10.82 0.84 9.22
CA LEU A 11 9.57 0.86 9.99
C LEU A 11 8.41 0.48 9.07
N SER A 12 7.44 -0.28 9.58
CA SER A 12 6.22 -0.63 8.83
C SER A 12 4.97 -0.19 9.58
N LEU A 13 4.11 0.58 8.91
CA LEU A 13 2.75 0.89 9.36
C LEU A 13 1.75 0.04 8.57
N VAL A 14 0.94 -0.75 9.27
CA VAL A 14 -0.02 -1.66 8.65
C VAL A 14 -1.42 -1.08 8.69
N LEU A 15 -2.08 -1.03 7.53
CA LEU A 15 -3.45 -0.58 7.36
C LEU A 15 -4.31 -1.74 6.86
N THR A 16 -5.17 -2.26 7.73
CA THR A 16 -6.14 -3.30 7.35
C THR A 16 -7.30 -2.67 6.58
N LEU A 17 -7.60 -3.19 5.39
CA LEU A 17 -8.76 -2.76 4.62
C LEU A 17 -10.04 -3.46 5.11
N PRO A 18 -11.21 -2.80 5.01
CA PRO A 18 -12.48 -3.40 5.41
C PRO A 18 -12.75 -4.71 4.67
N ARG A 19 -13.36 -5.69 5.33
CA ARG A 19 -13.68 -6.98 4.71
C ARG A 19 -14.52 -6.86 3.43
N SER A 20 -15.40 -5.86 3.36
CA SER A 20 -16.20 -5.55 2.17
C SER A 20 -15.36 -5.20 0.93
N SER A 21 -14.11 -4.76 1.08
CA SER A 21 -13.21 -4.49 -0.06
C SER A 21 -12.81 -5.77 -0.81
N CYS A 22 -12.90 -6.93 -0.14
CA CYS A 22 -12.60 -8.24 -0.71
C CYS A 22 -13.76 -8.78 -1.56
N GLU A 23 -14.99 -8.30 -1.32
CA GLU A 23 -16.19 -8.81 -1.99
C GLU A 23 -16.16 -8.45 -3.48
N GLY A 24 -16.23 -9.47 -4.34
CA GLY A 24 -16.14 -9.31 -5.79
C GLY A 24 -14.78 -8.82 -6.29
N LEU A 25 -13.72 -8.91 -5.48
CA LEU A 25 -12.37 -8.61 -5.93
C LEU A 25 -11.93 -9.63 -6.99
N THR A 26 -11.40 -9.12 -8.10
CA THR A 26 -10.93 -9.93 -9.23
C THR A 26 -9.61 -9.39 -9.74
N ARG A 27 -8.88 -10.18 -10.51
CA ARG A 27 -7.63 -9.76 -11.17
C ARG A 27 -7.83 -8.67 -12.21
N ARG A 28 -9.07 -8.38 -12.60
CA ARG A 28 -9.41 -7.27 -13.49
C ARG A 28 -9.51 -5.93 -12.77
N HIS A 29 -9.25 -5.87 -11.47
CA HIS A 29 -9.27 -4.62 -10.72
C HIS A 29 -7.89 -4.00 -10.56
N LEU A 30 -7.86 -2.67 -10.60
CA LEU A 30 -6.80 -1.84 -10.07
C LEU A 30 -7.22 -1.36 -8.69
N LEU A 31 -6.31 -1.45 -7.73
CA LEU A 31 -6.47 -0.77 -6.44
C LEU A 31 -5.59 0.46 -6.45
N ARG A 32 -6.20 1.62 -6.26
CA ARG A 32 -5.48 2.89 -6.14
C ARG A 32 -5.39 3.29 -4.69
N MET A 33 -4.20 3.72 -4.27
CA MET A 33 -3.97 4.40 -3.02
C MET A 33 -3.54 5.83 -3.32
N GLU A 34 -4.21 6.79 -2.68
CA GLU A 34 -3.88 8.20 -2.72
C GLU A 34 -3.64 8.67 -1.28
N ALA A 35 -2.66 9.53 -1.05
CA ALA A 35 -2.42 10.14 0.26
C ALA A 35 -1.67 11.46 0.10
N ILE A 36 -1.65 12.26 1.17
CA ILE A 36 -0.73 13.38 1.32
C ILE A 36 0.38 12.92 2.28
N VAL A 37 1.63 12.97 1.83
CA VAL A 37 2.80 12.55 2.61
C VAL A 37 3.77 13.72 2.71
N GLU A 38 4.14 14.06 3.94
CA GLU A 38 5.13 15.09 4.25
C GLU A 38 6.26 14.45 5.06
N THR A 39 7.50 14.68 4.64
CA THR A 39 8.70 14.22 5.33
C THR A 39 9.62 15.42 5.61
N GLU A 40 10.30 15.41 6.75
CA GLU A 40 11.26 16.47 7.11
C GLU A 40 12.56 16.35 6.30
N SER A 41 12.96 15.12 5.98
CA SER A 41 14.10 14.79 5.12
C SER A 41 13.71 13.76 4.06
N PRO A 42 14.44 13.68 2.92
CA PRO A 42 14.21 12.65 1.91
C PRO A 42 14.18 11.25 2.53
N LEU A 43 13.19 10.45 2.14
CA LEU A 43 12.93 9.14 2.70
C LEU A 43 12.29 8.24 1.64
N GLU A 44 12.82 7.03 1.47
CA GLU A 44 12.20 6.05 0.59
C GLU A 44 11.02 5.41 1.32
N ILE A 45 9.83 5.47 0.69
CA ILE A 45 8.60 4.90 1.25
C ILE A 45 7.98 3.96 0.21
N PHE A 46 7.70 2.73 0.64
CA PHE A 46 7.06 1.72 -0.18
C PHE A 46 5.68 1.36 0.38
N ALA A 47 4.68 1.27 -0.49
CA ALA A 47 3.41 0.67 -0.18
C ALA A 47 3.37 -0.76 -0.71
N ARG A 48 3.14 -1.73 0.18
CA ARG A 48 2.94 -3.13 -0.18
C ARG A 48 1.49 -3.52 0.05
N LEU A 49 0.74 -3.71 -1.03
CA LEU A 49 -0.58 -4.34 -0.96
C LEU A 49 -0.39 -5.85 -0.73
N ASN A 50 -1.07 -6.38 0.26
CA ASN A 50 -1.19 -7.79 0.55
C ASN A 50 -2.65 -8.23 0.35
N VAL A 51 -2.87 -9.30 -0.41
CA VAL A 51 -4.19 -9.90 -0.63
C VAL A 51 -4.14 -11.36 -0.24
N ARG A 52 -4.77 -11.72 0.88
CA ARG A 52 -4.86 -13.10 1.34
C ARG A 52 -5.96 -13.84 0.60
N HIS A 53 -5.61 -14.99 0.04
CA HIS A 53 -6.54 -15.91 -0.60
C HIS A 53 -6.32 -17.36 -0.15
N GLY A 54 -7.16 -17.83 0.77
CA GLY A 54 -6.94 -19.11 1.44
C GLY A 54 -5.61 -19.16 2.20
N PRO A 55 -4.73 -20.16 1.95
CA PRO A 55 -3.42 -20.25 2.59
C PRO A 55 -2.37 -19.31 1.97
N ASN A 56 -2.67 -18.68 0.83
CA ASN A 56 -1.71 -17.89 0.05
C ASN A 56 -1.92 -16.39 0.28
N THR A 57 -0.89 -15.60 0.03
CA THR A 57 -0.96 -14.13 0.01
C THR A 57 -0.24 -13.62 -1.22
N GLU A 58 -0.94 -12.84 -2.05
CA GLU A 58 -0.29 -12.07 -3.12
C GLU A 58 0.24 -10.77 -2.54
N GLN A 59 1.44 -10.37 -2.98
CA GLN A 59 2.08 -9.13 -2.54
C GLN A 59 2.46 -8.29 -3.76
N ILE A 60 2.09 -7.01 -3.75
CA ILE A 60 2.45 -6.05 -4.80
C ILE A 60 3.07 -4.84 -4.12
N VAL A 61 4.29 -4.51 -4.51
CA VAL A 61 5.04 -3.36 -3.96
C VAL A 61 5.04 -2.21 -4.96
N ARG A 62 4.84 -1.00 -4.44
CA ARG A 62 4.96 0.27 -5.16
C ARG A 62 5.76 1.25 -4.32
N GLU A 63 6.73 1.90 -4.91
CA GLU A 63 7.38 3.06 -4.32
C GLU A 63 6.44 4.27 -4.40
N LEU A 64 6.40 5.10 -3.35
CA LEU A 64 5.61 6.32 -3.34
C LEU A 64 6.39 7.46 -4.01
N PRO A 65 5.86 8.08 -5.07
CA PRO A 65 6.51 9.25 -5.67
C PRO A 65 6.27 10.49 -4.78
N LEU A 66 7.29 10.91 -4.04
CA LEU A 66 7.17 11.99 -3.02
C LEU A 66 7.38 13.42 -3.57
N ASP A 67 7.33 13.61 -4.88
CA ASP A 67 7.75 14.86 -5.54
C ASP A 67 6.94 16.12 -5.12
N ASP A 68 5.61 16.00 -5.00
CA ASP A 68 4.70 17.13 -4.69
C ASP A 68 3.90 16.93 -3.39
N GLY A 69 4.28 15.92 -2.60
CA GLY A 69 3.59 15.50 -1.37
C GLY A 69 2.24 14.81 -1.60
N LYS A 70 1.64 14.86 -2.80
CA LYS A 70 0.45 14.07 -3.14
C LYS A 70 0.87 12.79 -3.85
N VAL A 71 0.82 11.70 -3.11
CA VAL A 71 1.19 10.40 -3.64
C VAL A 71 -0.02 9.71 -4.23
N MET A 72 0.18 9.08 -5.39
CA MET A 72 -0.80 8.17 -5.99
C MET A 72 -0.05 6.96 -6.52
N VAL A 73 -0.49 5.76 -6.11
CA VAL A 73 0.02 4.50 -6.64
C VAL A 73 -1.13 3.55 -6.99
N GLU A 74 -0.91 2.75 -8.02
CA GLU A 74 -1.84 1.70 -8.46
C GLU A 74 -1.22 0.31 -8.35
N PHE A 75 -1.99 -0.59 -7.74
CA PHE A 75 -1.70 -2.01 -7.67
C PHE A 75 -2.54 -2.73 -8.73
N ASP A 76 -1.88 -3.17 -9.81
CA ASP A 76 -2.53 -3.95 -10.87
C ASP A 76 -2.58 -5.44 -10.47
N LEU A 77 -3.80 -5.94 -10.24
CA LEU A 77 -4.01 -7.32 -9.82
C LEU A 77 -3.91 -8.33 -10.98
N ALA A 78 -3.85 -7.88 -12.24
CA ALA A 78 -3.86 -8.75 -13.42
C ALA A 78 -2.69 -9.74 -13.43
N TYR A 79 -1.55 -9.32 -12.89
CA TYR A 79 -0.31 -10.10 -12.87
C TYR A 79 -0.15 -11.01 -11.64
N THR A 80 -1.16 -11.04 -10.76
CA THR A 80 -1.14 -11.88 -9.56
C THR A 80 -1.66 -13.29 -9.83
N LYS A 81 -1.35 -14.21 -8.91
CA LYS A 81 -1.93 -15.56 -8.88
C LYS A 81 -3.15 -15.64 -7.96
N LEU A 82 -3.84 -14.51 -7.79
CA LEU A 82 -5.00 -14.37 -6.90
C LEU A 82 -6.09 -15.40 -7.21
N ASN A 83 -6.48 -16.20 -6.21
CA ASN A 83 -7.68 -17.00 -6.27
C ASN A 83 -8.90 -16.14 -5.87
N GLU A 84 -9.57 -15.58 -6.88
CA GLU A 84 -10.70 -14.65 -6.73
C GLU A 84 -11.86 -15.22 -5.90
N LYS A 85 -12.04 -16.54 -5.88
CA LYS A 85 -13.10 -17.20 -5.09
C LYS A 85 -12.75 -17.37 -3.62
N ARG A 86 -11.51 -17.08 -3.23
CA ARG A 86 -10.97 -17.33 -1.88
C ARG A 86 -10.38 -16.10 -1.21
N VAL A 87 -10.68 -14.89 -1.70
CA VAL A 87 -10.19 -13.66 -1.08
C VAL A 87 -10.80 -13.49 0.31
N GLU A 88 -9.96 -13.36 1.33
CA GLU A 88 -10.37 -13.35 2.74
C GLU A 88 -10.05 -12.03 3.45
N ALA A 89 -8.91 -11.42 3.13
CA ALA A 89 -8.44 -10.20 3.76
C ALA A 89 -7.48 -9.43 2.85
N MET A 90 -7.39 -8.13 3.07
CA MET A 90 -6.42 -7.24 2.43
C MET A 90 -5.86 -6.24 3.42
N TRP A 91 -4.59 -5.90 3.26
CA TRP A 91 -3.95 -4.84 4.02
C TRP A 91 -2.82 -4.21 3.21
N VAL A 92 -2.44 -2.99 3.58
CA VAL A 92 -1.27 -2.30 3.03
C VAL A 92 -0.24 -2.11 4.12
N ASP A 93 0.99 -2.51 3.85
CA ASP A 93 2.15 -2.10 4.64
C ASP A 93 2.73 -0.83 4.02
N LEU A 94 2.86 0.25 4.79
CA LEU A 94 3.68 1.40 4.44
C LEU A 94 5.04 1.21 5.10
N ILE A 95 6.05 0.99 4.29
CA ILE A 95 7.41 0.65 4.69
C ILE A 95 8.28 1.89 4.49
N PHE A 96 8.86 2.39 5.57
CA PHE A 96 9.76 3.54 5.59
C PHE A 96 11.18 3.00 5.78
N GLU A 97 12.03 3.13 4.78
CA GLU A 97 13.42 2.63 4.82
C GLU A 97 14.34 3.65 5.50
N GLY A 98 15.12 3.23 6.50
CA GLY A 98 16.01 4.12 7.26
C GLY A 98 15.35 5.38 7.86
N PRO A 99 14.22 5.30 8.58
CA PRO A 99 13.43 6.46 8.98
C PRO A 99 14.03 7.27 10.16
N GLN A 100 15.30 7.06 10.48
CA GLN A 100 15.96 7.66 11.64
C GLN A 100 15.95 9.18 11.57
N MET A 101 15.67 9.82 12.71
CA MET A 101 15.69 11.29 12.86
C MET A 101 14.81 12.01 11.83
N ASN A 102 13.65 11.45 11.50
CA ASN A 102 12.72 12.02 10.52
C ASN A 102 11.31 12.09 11.09
N GLN A 103 10.62 13.19 10.83
CA GLN A 103 9.19 13.33 11.05
C GLN A 103 8.43 13.02 9.76
N VAL A 104 7.52 12.06 9.82
CA VAL A 104 6.64 11.70 8.70
C VAL A 104 5.18 11.94 9.07
N THR A 105 4.48 12.69 8.23
CA THR A 105 3.05 12.98 8.36
C THR A 105 2.31 12.44 7.15
N ILE A 106 1.25 11.66 7.41
CA ILE A 106 0.39 11.07 6.38
C ILE A 106 -1.03 11.53 6.62
N ARG A 107 -1.66 12.10 5.60
CA ARG A 107 -3.00 12.68 5.65
C ARG A 107 -3.83 12.18 4.46
N ASP A 108 -5.15 12.20 4.64
CA ASP A 108 -6.14 11.96 3.58
C ASP A 108 -5.94 10.67 2.77
N MET A 109 -5.54 9.59 3.47
CA MET A 109 -5.32 8.31 2.80
C MET A 109 -6.64 7.73 2.28
N THR A 110 -6.71 7.57 0.96
CA THR A 110 -7.90 7.12 0.24
C THR A 110 -7.57 5.89 -0.58
N PHE A 111 -8.45 4.90 -0.52
CA PHE A 111 -8.38 3.70 -1.34
C PHE A 111 -9.57 3.64 -2.29
N SER A 112 -9.32 3.34 -3.56
CA SER A 112 -10.37 3.05 -4.53
C SER A 112 -10.08 1.79 -5.32
N ARG A 113 -11.15 1.11 -5.75
CA ARG A 113 -11.08 -0.09 -6.59
C ARG A 113 -11.76 0.23 -7.91
N ASN A 114 -11.02 0.11 -9.01
CA ASN A 114 -11.49 0.44 -10.34
C ASN A 114 -11.31 -0.76 -11.29
N PRO A 115 -12.21 -0.99 -12.25
CA PRO A 115 -11.96 -1.96 -13.30
C PRO A 115 -10.77 -1.48 -14.16
N ARG A 116 -9.89 -2.41 -14.50
CA ARG A 116 -8.80 -2.21 -15.47
C ARG A 116 -9.40 -2.04 -16.86
N ALA A 117 -8.86 -1.10 -17.64
CA ALA A 117 -9.22 -0.95 -19.05
C ALA A 117 -8.93 -2.25 -19.84
N GLU A 118 -9.81 -2.57 -20.79
CA GLU A 118 -9.57 -3.63 -21.78
C GLU A 118 -8.58 -3.10 -22.82
N LEU A 119 -7.55 -3.91 -23.13
CA LEU A 119 -6.62 -3.68 -24.24
C LEU A 119 -7.10 -4.48 -25.45
#